data_AF-X1R7H7-F1
#
_entry.id   AF-X1R7H7-F1
#
_cell.length_a   1.000
_cell.length_b   1.000
_cell.length_c   1.000
_cell.angle_alpha   90.00
_cell.angle_beta   90.00
_cell.angle_gamma   90.00
#
_symmetry.space_group_name_H-M   'P 1'
#
loop_
_entity.id
_entity.type
_entity.pdbx_description
1 polymer ?
#
loop_
_entity_poly.entity_id
_entity_poly.type
_entity_poly.pdbx_seq_one_letter_code
_entity_poly.pdbx_strand_id
1 'polypeptide(L)' 'MRQRIAYQAEPDYPTLAQAKAYASDFRNGSPNAYAKDDTWAKYWLSGYLDILTTRLQANIYVVVSYP' A
#
# COMPACT_ATOMS: atom_id res chain seq x y z
N MET A 1 3.24 -28.49 -0.59
CA MET A 1 3.00 -27.12 -1.08
C MET A 1 1.71 -26.61 -0.47
N ARG A 2 1.67 -25.36 0.02
CA ARG A 2 0.44 -24.76 0.58
C ARG A 2 -0.50 -24.42 -0.58
N GLN A 3 -1.76 -24.83 -0.52
CA GLN A 3 -2.74 -24.52 -1.57
C GLN A 3 -2.97 -23.01 -1.63
N ARG A 4 -2.85 -22.42 -2.81
CA ARG A 4 -3.18 -21.01 -3.05
C ARG A 4 -4.69 -20.86 -2.83
N ILE A 5 -5.10 -19.91 -1.99
CA ILE A 5 -6.51 -19.53 -1.92
C ILE A 5 -6.84 -18.82 -3.23
N ALA A 6 -7.77 -19.37 -4.00
CA ALA A 6 -8.27 -18.73 -5.20
C ALA A 6 -9.22 -17.61 -4.79
N TYR A 7 -8.88 -16.37 -5.12
CA TYR A 7 -9.81 -15.27 -4.97
C TYR A 7 -10.97 -15.43 -5.97
N GLN A 8 -12.17 -14.98 -5.60
CA GLN A 8 -13.31 -14.93 -6.53
C GLN A 8 -13.04 -14.02 -7.74
N ALA A 9 -12.21 -12.98 -7.56
CA ALA A 9 -11.63 -12.15 -8.60
C ALA A 9 -10.17 -11.87 -8.25
N GLU A 10 -9.26 -11.92 -9.23
CA GLU A 10 -7.86 -11.59 -8.99
C GLU A 10 -7.73 -10.11 -8.62
N PRO A 11 -7.10 -9.75 -7.49
CA PRO A 11 -6.94 -8.36 -7.11
C PRO A 11 -6.05 -7.62 -8.11
N ASP A 12 -6.47 -6.44 -8.53
CA ASP A 12 -5.65 -5.56 -9.35
C ASP A 12 -4.59 -4.87 -8.48
N TYR A 13 -3.52 -5.62 -8.17
CA TYR A 13 -2.43 -5.18 -7.32
C TYR A 13 -1.72 -3.93 -7.91
N PRO A 14 -1.15 -3.05 -7.07
CA PRO A 14 -0.54 -1.82 -7.54
C PRO A 14 0.63 -2.11 -8.48
N THR A 15 0.72 -1.32 -9.54
CA THR A 15 1.93 -1.24 -10.37
C THR A 15 3.11 -0.67 -9.56
N LEU A 16 4.34 -0.90 -10.03
CA LEU A 16 5.54 -0.30 -9.42
C LEU A 16 5.47 1.24 -9.38
N ALA A 17 4.85 1.87 -10.38
CA ALA A 17 4.69 3.32 -10.41
C ALA A 17 3.75 3.82 -9.30
N GLN A 18 2.62 3.14 -9.10
CA GLN A 18 1.70 3.44 -7.99
C GLN A 18 2.37 3.21 -6.63
N ALA A 19 3.11 2.10 -6.46
CA ALA A 19 3.83 1.83 -5.23
C ALA A 19 4.84 2.96 -4.89
N LYS A 20 5.57 3.47 -5.88
CA LYS A 20 6.46 4.63 -5.71
C LYS A 20 5.70 5.90 -5.34
N ALA A 21 4.53 6.13 -5.93
CA ALA A 21 3.68 7.27 -5.59
C ALA A 21 3.21 7.20 -4.13
N TYR A 22 2.74 6.04 -3.64
CA TYR A 22 2.35 5.88 -2.25
C TYR A 22 3.51 6.10 -1.27
N ALA A 23 4.71 5.60 -1.59
CA ALA A 23 5.92 5.87 -0.79
C ALA A 23 6.26 7.37 -0.74
N SER A 24 6.13 8.07 -1.87
CA SER A 24 6.34 9.52 -1.95
C SER A 24 5.28 10.29 -1.16
N ASP A 25 4.02 9.91 -1.28
CA ASP A 25 2.91 10.50 -0.54
C ASP A 25 3.12 10.37 0.97
N PHE A 26 3.52 9.18 1.44
CA PHE A 26 3.84 8.97 2.85
C PHE A 26 5.03 9.83 3.30
N ARG A 27 6.12 9.84 2.52
CA ARG A 27 7.32 10.64 2.80
C ARG A 27 7.00 12.13 2.96
N ASN A 28 6.08 12.65 2.15
CA ASN A 28 5.75 14.06 2.09
C ASN A 28 4.53 14.44 2.95
N GLY A 29 3.99 13.50 3.73
CA GLY A 29 2.84 13.75 4.61
C GLY A 29 1.52 14.04 3.88
N SER A 30 1.35 13.50 2.66
CA SER A 30 0.19 13.71 1.79
C SER A 30 -1.16 13.55 2.53
N PRO A 31 -2.16 14.39 2.23
CA PRO A 31 -3.51 14.26 2.80
C PRO A 31 -4.32 13.11 2.20
N ASN A 32 -3.83 12.47 1.13
CA ASN A 32 -4.55 11.40 0.43
C ASN A 32 -4.71 10.10 1.23
N ALA A 33 -3.94 9.95 2.32
CA ALA A 33 -4.08 8.81 3.22
C ALA A 33 -5.37 8.95 4.04
N TYR A 34 -6.24 7.93 4.00
CA TYR A 34 -7.48 7.95 4.78
C TYR A 34 -7.25 7.55 6.25
N ALA A 35 -6.12 6.90 6.55
CA ALA A 35 -5.64 6.65 7.90
C ALA A 35 -4.11 6.74 7.94
N LYS A 36 -3.54 7.37 8.96
CA LYS A 36 -2.08 7.50 9.12
C LYS A 36 -1.69 7.85 10.55
N ASP A 37 -0.45 7.51 10.90
CA ASP A 37 0.29 8.05 12.03
C ASP A 37 1.73 8.38 11.62
N ASP A 38 2.63 8.59 12.59
CA ASP A 38 4.02 8.95 12.35
C ASP A 38 4.86 7.84 11.67
N THR A 39 4.35 6.60 11.65
CA THR A 39 5.09 5.39 11.22
C THR A 39 4.46 4.68 10.02
N TRP A 40 3.18 4.88 9.75
CA TRP A 40 2.50 4.29 8.60
C TRP A 40 1.37 5.17 8.03
N ALA A 41 0.98 4.89 6.78
CA ALA A 41 -0.21 5.44 6.15
C ALA A 41 -0.93 4.37 5.32
N LYS A 42 -2.26 4.48 5.27
CA LYS A 42 -3.15 3.65 4.46
C LYS A 42 -3.81 4.46 3.37
N TYR A 43 -3.89 3.87 2.18
CA TYR A 43 -4.49 4.46 0.99
C TYR A 43 -5.44 3.46 0.34
N TRP A 44 -6.50 3.97 -0.29
CA TRP A 44 -7.37 3.16 -1.14
C TRP A 44 -6.70 2.98 -2.51
N LEU A 45 -6.63 1.74 -2.99
CA LEU A 45 -6.35 1.46 -4.40
C LEU A 45 -7.66 1.15 -5.15
N SER A 46 -8.51 0.33 -4.54
CA SER A 46 -9.85 0.03 -5.02
C SER A 46 -10.80 -0.22 -3.84
N GLY A 47 -12.09 -0.39 -4.10
CA GLY A 47 -13.09 -0.64 -3.03
C GLY A 47 -12.88 -1.93 -2.22
N TYR A 48 -11.94 -2.78 -2.61
CA TYR A 48 -11.61 -4.05 -1.95
C TYR A 48 -10.09 -4.22 -1.75
N LEU A 49 -9.28 -3.18 -1.97
CA LEU A 49 -7.84 -3.29 -1.90
C LEU A 49 -7.22 -2.04 -1.28
N ASP A 50 -6.60 -2.26 -0.12
CA ASP A 50 -5.87 -1.27 0.65
C ASP A 50 -4.38 -1.34 0.39
N ILE A 51 -3.72 -0.19 0.51
CA ILE A 51 -2.28 -0.06 0.47
C ILE A 51 -1.77 0.43 1.82
N LEU A 52 -1.00 -0.39 2.52
CA LEU A 52 -0.22 0.02 3.70
C LEU A 52 1.18 0.43 3.26
N THR A 53 1.54 1.67 3.55
CA THR A 53 2.88 2.21 3.36
C THR A 53 3.53 2.51 4.69
N THR A 54 4.77 2.07 4.89
CA THR A 54 5.56 2.37 6.10
C THR A 54 7.02 2.65 5.74
N ARG A 55 7.73 3.41 6.58
CA ARG A 55 9.17 3.63 6.43
C ARG A 55 9.92 2.56 7.21
N LEU A 56 10.66 1.72 6.51
CA LEU A 56 11.53 0.71 7.12
C LEU A 56 12.83 1.35 7.63
N GLN A 57 13.45 2.21 6.80
CA GLN A 57 14.67 2.95 7.10
C GLN A 57 14.66 4.30 6.37
N ALA A 58 15.65 5.16 6.61
CA ALA A 58 15.77 6.43 5.88
C ALA A 58 15.75 6.19 4.36
N ASN A 59 14.78 6.77 3.67
CA ASN A 59 14.52 6.60 2.23
C ASN A 59 14.14 5.17 1.77
N ILE A 60 13.94 4.22 2.67
CA ILE A 60 13.49 2.85 2.35
C ILE A 60 12.07 2.66 2.87
N TYR A 61 11.15 2.33 1.96
CA TYR A 61 9.73 2.20 2.24
C TYR A 61 9.24 0.80 1.86
N VAL A 62 8.30 0.30 2.66
CA VAL A 62 7.58 -0.93 2.39
C VAL A 62 6.16 -0.55 1.99
N VAL A 63 5.69 -1.10 0.88
CA VAL A 63 4.35 -0.91 0.34
C VAL A 63 3.72 -2.29 0.21
N VAL A 64 2.64 -2.54 0.96
CA VAL A 64 1.93 -3.81 0.96
C VAL A 64 0.49 -3.57 0.55
N SER A 65 0.03 -4.31 -0.45
CA SER A 65 -1.38 -4.38 -0.84
C SER A 65 -2.07 -5.54 -0.11
N TYR A 66 -3.25 -5.29 0.46
CA TYR A 66 -4.06 -6.33 1.11
C TYR A 66 -5.55 -6.10 0.88
N PRO A 67 -6.35 -7.17 0.73
CA PRO A 67 -7.80 -7.07 0.57
C PRO A 67 -8.52 -6.67 1.86
#